data_AF-A0A9D9XE78-F1
#
_entry.id   AF-A0A9D9XE78-F1
#
_cell.length_a   1.000
_cell.length_b   1.000
_cell.length_c   1.000
_cell.angle_alpha   90.00
_cell.angle_beta   90.00
_cell.angle_gamma   90.00
#
_symmetry.space_group_name_H-M   'P 1'
#
loop_
_entity.id
_entity.type
_entity.pdbx_description
1 polymer ?
#
loop_
_entity_poly.entity_id
_entity_poly.type
_entity_poly.pdbx_seq_one_letter_code
_entity_poly.pdbx_strand_id
1 'polypeptide(L)'
;MKKQLLLVSILVACVLLLDQGIKIWIKTSFMPDESKAVFGEWFRLYYIENQGMAFGTTFGASSWAKLGLSVFRVVAIVGIGIYFFRLLKKGVRTELLIAIGLIFAGATGNLIDSMFYDFVFPYDPCNAFNHLPG
;
A
#
# COMPACT_ATOMS: atom_id res chain seq x y z
N MET A 1 -17.92 15.91 -14.22
CA MET A 1 -16.91 16.52 -13.32
C MET A 1 -17.18 16.30 -11.83
N LYS A 2 -18.03 17.10 -11.12
CA LYS A 2 -18.20 16.97 -9.65
C LYS A 2 -18.66 15.58 -9.18
N LYS A 3 -19.64 14.98 -9.88
CA LYS A 3 -20.14 13.62 -9.56
C LYS A 3 -19.07 12.52 -9.72
N GLN A 4 -18.29 12.58 -10.81
CA GLN A 4 -17.21 11.62 -11.07
C GLN A 4 -16.09 11.74 -10.04
N LEU A 5 -15.69 12.97 -9.71
CA LEU A 5 -14.71 13.23 -8.65
C LEU A 5 -15.20 12.65 -7.32
N LEU A 6 -16.44 12.97 -6.92
CA LEU A 6 -17.02 12.47 -5.67
C LEU A 6 -17.05 10.93 -5.64
N LEU A 7 -17.53 10.29 -6.71
CA LEU A 7 -17.59 8.84 -6.82
C LEU A 7 -16.21 8.21 -6.66
N VAL A 8 -15.20 8.70 -7.38
CA VAL A 8 -13.85 8.15 -7.31
C VAL A 8 -13.21 8.43 -5.95
N SER A 9 -13.41 9.61 -5.37
CA SER A 9 -12.90 9.94 -4.04
C SER A 9 -13.50 9.04 -2.95
N ILE A 10 -14.80 8.75 -3.01
CA ILE A 10 -15.44 7.80 -2.10
C ILE A 10 -14.85 6.40 -2.29
N LEU A 11 -14.71 5.95 -3.54
CA LEU A 11 -14.11 4.64 -3.83
C LEU A 11 -12.68 4.52 -3.27
N VAL A 12 -11.84 5.54 -3.51
CA VAL A 12 -10.47 5.61 -3.00
C VAL A 12 -10.46 5.57 -1.48
N ALA A 13 -11.32 6.35 -0.82
CA ALA A 13 -11.42 6.37 0.63
C ALA A 13 -11.85 5.00 1.18
N CYS A 14 -12.86 4.35 0.59
CA CYS A 14 -13.29 3.02 0.98
C CYS A 14 -12.18 1.98 0.84
N VAL A 15 -11.46 1.98 -0.29
CA VAL A 15 -10.34 1.05 -0.51
C VAL A 15 -9.23 1.29 0.51
N LEU A 16 -8.87 2.54 0.80
CA LEU A 16 -7.86 2.86 1.82
C LEU A 16 -8.29 2.43 3.23
N LEU A 17 -9.54 2.67 3.61
CA LEU A 17 -10.06 2.25 4.91
C LEU A 17 -10.05 0.71 5.05
N LEU A 18 -10.43 0.00 3.99
CA LEU A 18 -10.37 -1.47 3.97
C LEU A 18 -8.94 -1.98 4.03
N ASP A 19 -8.03 -1.41 3.23
CA ASP A 19 -6.61 -1.77 3.19
C ASP A 19 -5.98 -1.61 4.59
N GLN A 20 -6.12 -0.44 5.19
CA GLN A 20 -5.55 -0.15 6.51
C GLN A 20 -6.24 -0.95 7.62
N GLY A 21 -7.57 -1.10 7.56
CA GLY A 21 -8.31 -1.90 8.53
C GLY A 21 -7.89 -3.38 8.54
N ILE A 22 -7.73 -3.98 7.35
CA ILE A 22 -7.26 -5.36 7.21
C ILE A 22 -5.81 -5.48 7.71
N LYS A 23 -4.92 -4.57 7.33
CA LYS A 23 -3.51 -4.60 7.76
C LYS A 23 -3.36 -4.50 9.28
N ILE A 24 -4.06 -3.56 9.91
CA ILE A 24 -4.07 -3.39 11.36
C ILE A 24 -4.65 -4.66 12.05
N TRP A 25 -5.73 -5.22 11.52
CA TRP A 25 -6.31 -6.45 12.05
C TRP A 25 -5.34 -7.63 11.98
N ILE A 26 -4.69 -7.85 10.83
CA ILE A 26 -3.67 -8.90 10.67
C ILE A 26 -2.52 -8.67 11.65
N LYS A 27 -1.95 -7.46 11.69
CA LYS A 27 -0.81 -7.10 12.56
C LYS A 27 -1.08 -7.30 14.05
N THR A 28 -2.34 -7.17 14.48
CA THR A 28 -2.74 -7.31 15.90
C THR A 28 -3.26 -8.70 16.25
N SER A 29 -3.63 -9.52 15.27
CA SER A 29 -4.27 -10.83 15.49
C SER A 29 -3.44 -12.03 15.04
N PHE A 30 -2.29 -11.79 14.40
CA PHE A 30 -1.40 -12.83 13.87
C PHE A 30 0.01 -12.70 14.41
N MET A 31 0.66 -13.83 14.66
CA MET A 31 2.10 -13.90 14.88
C MET A 31 2.84 -13.88 13.53
N PRO A 32 4.05 -13.30 13.42
CA PRO A 32 4.85 -13.38 12.21
C PRO A 32 4.96 -14.82 11.69
N ASP A 33 4.83 -15.00 10.37
CA ASP A 33 4.83 -16.30 9.69
C ASP A 33 3.66 -17.25 10.06
N GLU A 34 2.65 -16.75 10.79
CA GLU A 34 1.46 -17.53 11.09
C GLU A 34 0.56 -17.66 9.86
N SER A 35 0.06 -18.89 9.65
CA SER A 35 -0.93 -19.21 8.62
C SER A 35 -2.25 -19.66 9.25
N LYS A 36 -3.35 -18.97 8.93
CA LYS A 36 -4.71 -19.38 9.32
C LYS A 36 -5.54 -19.73 8.09
N ALA A 37 -6.12 -20.92 8.09
CA ALA A 37 -7.09 -21.34 7.08
C ALA A 37 -8.41 -20.56 7.27
N VAL A 38 -8.92 -19.98 6.18
CA VAL A 38 -10.21 -19.28 6.19
C VAL A 38 -11.28 -20.13 5.50
N PHE A 39 -10.96 -20.74 4.36
CA PHE A 39 -11.83 -21.71 3.70
C PHE A 39 -11.03 -22.94 3.28
N GLY A 40 -11.11 -23.99 4.10
CA GLY A 40 -10.36 -25.24 3.90
C GLY A 40 -8.87 -24.98 3.66
N GLU A 41 -8.25 -25.82 2.83
CA GLU A 41 -6.82 -25.71 2.52
C GLU A 41 -6.50 -24.75 1.36
N TRP A 42 -7.49 -24.28 0.61
CA TRP A 42 -7.27 -23.48 -0.61
C TRP A 42 -7.18 -21.98 -0.34
N PHE A 43 -7.85 -21.47 0.70
CA PHE A 43 -7.78 -20.06 1.08
C PHE A 43 -7.26 -19.91 2.50
N ARG A 44 -6.02 -19.42 2.59
CA ARG A 44 -5.29 -19.23 3.84
C ARG A 44 -4.77 -17.80 3.89
N LEU A 45 -4.84 -17.20 5.07
CA LEU A 45 -4.16 -15.95 5.38
C LEU A 45 -2.79 -16.29 5.94
N TYR A 46 -1.74 -15.80 5.31
CA TYR A 46 -0.36 -15.93 5.77
C TYR A 46 0.17 -14.54 6.07
N TYR A 47 0.60 -14.32 7.32
CA TYR A 47 1.13 -13.03 7.71
C TYR A 47 2.63 -12.94 7.40
N ILE A 48 2.95 -12.06 6.44
CA ILE A 48 4.32 -11.74 6.05
C ILE A 48 4.50 -10.22 5.97
N GLU A 49 5.63 -9.73 6.45
CA GLU A 49 6.00 -8.32 6.33
C GLU A 49 6.89 -8.10 5.11
N ASN A 50 6.70 -6.95 4.46
CA ASN A 50 7.47 -6.59 3.29
C ASN A 50 8.25 -5.30 3.58
N GLN A 51 9.57 -5.35 3.41
CA GLN A 51 10.48 -4.20 3.52
C GLN A 51 10.29 -3.13 2.44
N GLY A 52 9.33 -3.33 1.54
CA GLY A 52 8.91 -2.36 0.53
C GLY A 52 9.21 -2.78 -0.91
N MET A 53 9.65 -4.01 -1.16
CA MET A 53 10.06 -4.51 -2.48
C MET A 53 9.09 -5.59 -3.01
N ALA A 54 8.84 -5.59 -4.31
CA ALA A 54 8.01 -6.61 -4.94
C ALA A 54 8.82 -7.89 -5.24
N PHE A 55 8.15 -9.04 -5.29
CA PHE A 55 8.70 -10.34 -5.71
C PHE A 55 9.91 -10.84 -4.89
N GLY A 56 10.07 -10.41 -3.64
CA GLY A 56 11.22 -10.80 -2.81
C GLY A 56 12.57 -10.37 -3.40
N THR A 57 12.56 -9.44 -4.36
CA THR A 57 13.78 -8.93 -4.96
C THR A 57 14.55 -8.15 -3.91
N THR A 58 15.82 -8.51 -3.71
CA THR A 58 16.73 -7.85 -2.77
C THR A 58 17.64 -6.83 -3.47
N PHE A 59 17.31 -6.46 -4.71
CA PHE A 59 18.02 -5.46 -5.50
C PHE A 59 17.94 -4.10 -4.77
N GLY A 60 18.88 -3.88 -3.86
CA GLY A 60 18.82 -2.74 -2.93
C GLY A 60 18.22 -3.06 -1.56
N ALA A 61 18.51 -4.22 -0.96
CA ALA A 61 18.27 -4.48 0.47
C ALA A 61 19.14 -3.60 1.41
N SER A 62 19.48 -2.39 0.98
CA SER A 62 20.13 -1.36 1.77
C SER A 62 19.15 -0.26 2.12
N SER A 63 19.38 0.38 3.27
CA SER A 63 18.62 1.55 3.75
C SER A 63 18.46 2.61 2.65
N TRP A 64 19.50 2.83 1.83
CA TRP A 64 19.51 3.79 0.72
C TRP A 64 18.56 3.45 -0.42
N ALA A 65 18.43 2.17 -0.80
CA ALA A 65 17.50 1.80 -1.86
C ALA A 65 16.04 1.84 -1.38
N LYS A 66 15.77 1.49 -0.11
CA LYS A 66 14.44 1.70 0.50
C LYS A 66 14.06 3.18 0.53
N LEU A 67 15.01 4.06 0.86
CA LEU A 67 14.80 5.51 0.79
C LEU A 67 14.52 5.97 -0.65
N GLY A 68 15.32 5.55 -1.63
CA GLY A 68 15.10 5.88 -3.03
C GLY A 68 13.72 5.44 -3.53
N LEU A 69 13.29 4.23 -3.16
CA LEU A 69 11.97 3.71 -3.51
C LEU A 69 10.83 4.49 -2.85
N SER A 70 11.02 4.92 -1.60
CA SER A 70 10.05 5.76 -0.89
C SER A 70 9.91 7.13 -1.54
N VAL A 71 11.02 7.79 -1.90
CA VAL A 71 11.02 9.06 -2.65
C VAL A 71 10.34 8.88 -4.02
N PHE A 72 10.70 7.84 -4.76
CA PHE A 72 10.06 7.51 -6.03
C PHE A 72 8.54 7.35 -5.87
N ARG A 73 8.09 6.64 -4.84
CA ARG A 73 6.67 6.42 -4.57
C ARG A 73 5.94 7.73 -4.31
N VAL A 74 6.51 8.64 -3.52
CA VAL A 74 5.93 9.97 -3.29
C VAL A 74 5.81 10.75 -4.60
N VAL A 75 6.88 10.80 -5.41
CA VAL A 75 6.85 11.46 -6.72
C VAL A 75 5.80 10.85 -7.64
N ALA A 76 5.71 9.52 -7.69
CA ALA A 76 4.72 8.80 -8.49
C ALA A 76 3.29 9.11 -8.06
N ILE A 77 2.99 9.11 -6.75
CA ILE A 77 1.67 9.46 -6.21
C ILE A 77 1.27 10.89 -6.57
N VAL A 78 2.18 11.85 -6.41
CA VAL A 78 1.95 13.24 -6.82
C VAL A 78 1.68 13.32 -8.33
N GLY A 79 2.48 12.63 -9.14
CA GLY A 79 2.30 12.53 -10.59
C GLY A 79 0.94 11.96 -10.99
N ILE A 80 0.50 10.88 -10.35
CA ILE A 80 -0.81 10.26 -10.54
C ILE A 80 -1.93 11.24 -10.17
N GLY A 81 -1.81 11.96 -9.05
CA GLY A 81 -2.78 12.97 -8.64
C GLY A 81 -2.93 14.11 -9.66
N ILE A 82 -1.81 14.64 -10.18
CA ILE A 82 -1.82 15.66 -11.24
C ILE A 82 -2.45 15.10 -12.52
N TYR A 83 -2.08 13.88 -12.92
CA TYR A 83 -2.60 13.23 -14.11
C TYR A 83 -4.12 12.98 -14.01
N PHE A 84 -4.58 12.51 -12.86
CA PHE A 84 -6.00 12.32 -12.55
C PHE A 84 -6.79 13.62 -12.69
N PHE A 85 -6.29 14.72 -12.13
CA PHE A 85 -6.96 16.02 -12.25
C PHE A 85 -7.00 16.53 -13.70
N ARG A 86 -5.94 16.30 -14.49
CA ARG A 86 -5.92 16.62 -15.93
C ARG A 86 -6.98 15.81 -16.69
N LEU A 87 -7.12 14.52 -16.39
CA LEU A 87 -8.13 13.66 -17.02
C LEU A 87 -9.56 14.06 -16.66
N LEU A 88 -9.79 14.43 -15.39
CA LEU A 88 -11.08 14.96 -14.96
C LEU A 88 -11.49 16.21 -15.74
N LYS A 89 -10.54 17.12 -15.99
CA LYS A 89 -10.79 18.33 -16.81
C LYS A 89 -11.07 18.02 -18.28
N LYS A 90 -10.47 16.96 -18.81
CA LYS A 90 -10.71 16.49 -20.19
C LYS A 90 -12.04 15.75 -20.37
N GLY A 91 -12.80 15.53 -19.28
CA GLY A 91 -14.11 14.87 -19.35
C GLY A 91 -14.04 13.41 -19.80
N VAL A 92 -12.95 12.72 -19.48
CA VAL A 92 -12.80 11.30 -19.86
C VAL A 92 -13.85 10.41 -19.19
N ARG A 93 -13.97 9.20 -19.73
CA ARG A 93 -14.82 8.12 -19.22
C ARG A 93 -14.53 7.81 -17.74
N THR A 94 -15.59 7.57 -16.98
CA THR A 94 -15.53 7.34 -15.52
C THR A 94 -14.72 6.10 -15.18
N GLU A 95 -14.75 5.09 -16.03
CA GLU A 95 -14.05 3.81 -15.88
C GLU A 95 -12.53 4.01 -15.83
N LEU A 96 -11.99 4.91 -16.66
CA LEU A 96 -10.57 5.26 -16.64
C LEU A 96 -10.20 5.99 -15.33
N LEU A 97 -11.08 6.89 -14.87
CA LEU A 97 -10.87 7.60 -13.61
C LEU A 97 -10.92 6.65 -12.41
N ILE A 98 -11.81 5.65 -12.44
CA ILE A 98 -11.87 4.58 -11.44
C ILE A 98 -10.55 3.79 -11.43
N ALA A 99 -10.07 3.33 -12.59
CA ALA A 99 -8.83 2.57 -12.67
C ALA A 99 -7.64 3.35 -12.09
N ILE A 100 -7.52 4.63 -12.43
CA ILE A 100 -6.45 5.50 -11.91
C ILE A 100 -6.64 5.76 -10.41
N GLY A 101 -7.88 5.94 -9.96
CA GLY A 101 -8.22 6.06 -8.54
C GLY A 101 -7.78 4.83 -7.74
N LEU A 102 -8.01 3.62 -8.24
CA LEU A 102 -7.59 2.38 -7.58
C LEU A 102 -6.06 2.26 -7.51
N ILE A 103 -5.34 2.63 -8.58
CA ILE A 103 -3.87 2.69 -8.56
C ILE A 103 -3.39 3.69 -7.52
N PHE A 104 -4.01 4.88 -7.46
CA PHE A 104 -3.69 5.90 -6.48
C PHE A 104 -3.93 5.40 -5.05
N ALA A 105 -5.08 4.77 -4.79
CA ALA A 105 -5.42 4.20 -3.48
C ALA A 105 -4.38 3.17 -3.02
N GLY A 106 -4.02 2.20 -3.88
CA GLY A 106 -3.02 1.19 -3.54
C GLY A 106 -1.63 1.78 -3.30
N ALA A 107 -1.21 2.74 -4.13
CA ALA A 107 0.07 3.42 -3.93
C ALA A 107 0.11 4.22 -2.62
N THR A 108 -0.97 4.95 -2.32
CA THR A 108 -1.11 5.72 -1.07
C THR A 108 -1.17 4.82 0.17
N GLY A 109 -1.92 3.71 0.14
CA GLY A 109 -1.97 2.75 1.25
C GLY A 109 -0.58 2.21 1.59
N ASN A 110 0.17 1.75 0.59
CA ASN A 110 1.54 1.27 0.81
C ASN A 110 2.50 2.39 1.27
N LEU A 111 2.29 3.64 0.86
CA LEU A 111 3.07 4.77 1.38
C LEU A 111 2.77 5.01 2.87
N ILE A 112 1.49 4.96 3.28
CA ILE A 112 1.09 5.07 4.68
C ILE A 112 1.78 3.99 5.51
N ASP A 113 1.80 2.75 5.04
CA ASP A 113 2.46 1.66 5.77
C ASP A 113 3.94 1.97 6.01
N SER A 114 4.65 2.32 4.92
CA SER A 114 6.10 2.59 4.98
C SER A 114 6.44 3.84 5.79
N MET A 115 5.50 4.77 6.00
CA MET A 115 5.71 5.99 6.76
C MET A 115 5.36 5.86 8.24
N PHE A 116 4.37 5.04 8.60
CA PHE A 116 3.76 5.09 9.94
C PHE A 116 3.84 3.77 10.72
N TYR A 117 3.94 2.61 10.06
CA TYR A 117 3.80 1.34 10.79
C TYR A 117 4.96 1.09 11.75
N ASP A 118 6.18 1.49 11.38
CA ASP A 118 7.37 1.41 12.24
C ASP A 118 7.27 2.36 13.46
N PHE A 119 6.39 3.36 13.43
CA PHE A 119 6.15 4.27 14.56
C PHE A 119 4.99 3.81 15.45
N VAL A 120 3.98 3.15 14.87
CA VAL A 120 2.74 2.75 15.55
C VAL A 120 2.88 1.38 16.20
N PHE A 121 3.58 0.45 15.56
CA PHE A 121 3.74 -0.92 16.04
C PHE A 121 5.12 -1.12 16.68
N PRO A 122 5.23 -2.00 17.70
CA PRO A 122 6.51 -2.29 18.31
C PRO A 122 7.48 -2.88 17.29
N TYR A 123 8.69 -2.33 17.28
CA TYR A 123 9.80 -2.84 16.51
C TYR A 123 10.29 -4.16 17.14
N ASP A 124 10.38 -5.21 16.33
CA ASP A 124 10.90 -6.51 16.75
C ASP A 124 12.32 -6.72 16.17
N PRO A 125 13.38 -6.67 16.98
CA PRO A 125 14.75 -6.89 16.53
C PRO A 125 15.06 -8.35 16.19
N CYS A 126 14.16 -9.29 16.49
CA CYS A 126 14.31 -10.69 16.09
C CYS A 126 13.69 -10.98 14.71
N ASN A 127 12.92 -10.03 14.16
CA ASN A 127 12.34 -10.16 12.83
C ASN A 127 13.37 -9.73 11.77
N ALA A 128 13.76 -10.67 10.90
CA ALA A 128 14.75 -10.42 9.84
C ALA A 128 14.33 -9.29 8.89
N PHE A 129 13.03 -9.03 8.72
CA PHE A 129 12.51 -7.93 7.90
C PHE A 129 12.62 -6.55 8.59
N ASN A 130 12.98 -6.50 9.86
CA ASN A 130 13.24 -5.25 10.56
C ASN A 130 14.69 -4.80 10.45
N HIS A 131 15.58 -5.67 9.96
CA HIS A 131 17.01 -5.42 9.84
C HIS A 131 17.35 -5.16 8.37
N LEU A 132 17.78 -3.95 8.05
CA LEU A 132 18.35 -3.61 6.75
C LEU A 132 19.81 -3.19 6.95
N PRO A 133 20.78 -3.86 6.31
CA PRO A 133 22.16 -3.41 6.32
C PRO A 133 22.29 -2.12 5.49
N GLY A 134 22.68 -1.00 6.10
CA GLY A 134 22.96 0.23 5.35
C GLY A 134 23.04 1.48 6.20
#